data_AF-S8CHH8-F1
#
_entry.id   AF-S8CHH8-F1
#
_cell.length_a   1.000
_cell.length_b   1.000
_cell.length_c   1.000
_cell.angle_alpha   90.00
_cell.angle_beta   90.00
_cell.angle_gamma   90.00
#
_symmetry.space_group_name_H-M   'P 1'
#
loop_
_entity.id
_entity.type
_entity.pdbx_description
1 polymer ?
#
loop_
_entity_poly.entity_id
_entity_poly.type
_entity_poly.pdbx_seq_one_letter_code
_entity_poly.pdbx_strand_id
1 'polypeptide(L)' 'MAKEMREMKILFFPWLAYGHVSPYFELASRLSTKHSIKTYLCSTQVNLTAIQNRRNSTAVELIPLQ' A
#
# COMPACT_ATOMS: atom_id res chain seq x y z
N MET A 1 -30.45 -10.10 6.83
CA MET A 1 -29.17 -10.85 6.76
C MET A 1 -28.06 -9.83 6.55
N ALA A 2 -27.29 -9.52 7.59
CA ALA A 2 -26.14 -8.63 7.44
C ALA A 2 -25.09 -9.36 6.59
N LYS A 3 -24.83 -8.85 5.39
CA LYS A 3 -23.77 -9.35 4.51
C LYS A 3 -22.46 -9.07 5.24
N GLU A 4 -21.83 -10.09 5.81
CA GLU A 4 -20.47 -9.96 6.35
C GLU A 4 -19.57 -9.44 5.23
N MET A 5 -19.22 -8.17 5.33
CA MET A 5 -18.39 -7.50 4.35
C MET A 5 -16.96 -7.94 4.66
N ARG A 6 -16.55 -9.07 4.09
CA ARG A 6 -15.20 -9.61 4.27
C ARG A 6 -14.18 -8.57 3.81
N GLU A 7 -13.46 -8.02 4.77
CA GLU A 7 -12.34 -7.12 4.51
C GLU A 7 -11.23 -7.90 3.80
N MET A 8 -10.94 -7.55 2.55
CA MET A 8 -9.83 -8.11 1.80
C MET A 8 -8.55 -7.34 2.13
N LYS A 9 -7.56 -8.05 2.66
CA LYS A 9 -6.24 -7.50 3.00
C LYS A 9 -5.25 -7.86 1.90
N ILE A 10 -4.62 -6.86 1.29
CA ILE A 10 -3.69 -7.04 0.17
C ILE A 10 -2.33 -6.44 0.51
N LEU A 11 -1.29 -7.26 0.49
CA LEU A 11 0.10 -6.84 0.69
C LEU A 11 0.81 -6.70 -0.65
N PHE A 12 1.39 -5.53 -0.90
CA PHE A 12 2.24 -5.23 -2.03
C PHE A 12 3.71 -5.33 -1.60
N PHE A 13 4.48 -6.10 -2.36
CA PHE A 13 5.91 -6.33 -2.11
C PHE A 13 6.75 -5.99 -3.36
N PRO A 14 6.99 -4.69 -3.64
CA PRO A 14 7.82 -4.30 -4.76
C PRO A 14 9.30 -4.64 -4.50
N TRP A 15 9.96 -5.23 -5.50
CA TRP A 15 11.41 -5.45 -5.49
C TRP A 15 12.18 -4.11 -5.53
N LEU A 16 13.45 -4.15 -5.08
CA LEU A 16 14.31 -3.03 -4.66
C LEU A 16 14.53 -1.84 -5.63
N ALA A 17 14.01 -1.89 -6.85
CA ALA A 17 14.22 -0.85 -7.85
C ALA A 17 13.16 0.26 -7.73
N TYR A 18 13.63 1.50 -7.56
CA TYR A 18 12.83 2.72 -7.37
C TYR A 18 11.72 2.93 -8.43
N GLY A 19 11.94 2.42 -9.66
CA GLY A 19 10.95 2.46 -10.74
C GLY A 19 9.71 1.58 -10.51
N HIS A 20 9.81 0.52 -9.70
CA HIS A 20 8.70 -0.40 -9.43
C HIS A 20 7.88 0.00 -8.20
N VAL A 21 8.43 0.83 -7.31
CA VAL A 21 7.80 1.17 -6.04
C VAL A 21 6.61 2.15 -6.22
N SER A 22 6.77 3.15 -7.09
CA SER A 22 5.72 4.13 -7.42
C SER A 22 4.45 3.52 -8.04
N PRO A 23 4.51 2.69 -9.10
CA PRO A 23 3.30 2.12 -9.69
C PRO A 23 2.57 1.15 -8.74
N TYR A 24 3.30 0.41 -7.91
CA TYR A 24 2.72 -0.46 -6.89
C TYR A 24 1.98 0.34 -5.83
N PHE A 25 2.53 1.48 -5.44
CA PHE A 25 1.81 2.35 -4.53
C PHE A 25 0.54 2.95 -5.16
N GLU A 26 0.62 3.45 -6.38
CA GLU A 26 -0.56 4.04 -7.03
C GLU A 26 -1.69 3.01 -7.15
N LEU A 27 -1.34 1.76 -7.48
CA LEU A 27 -2.27 0.65 -7.45
C LEU A 27 -2.84 0.40 -6.03
N ALA A 28 -2.00 0.35 -5.01
CA ALA A 28 -2.41 0.15 -3.62
C ALA A 28 -3.36 1.26 -3.14
N SER A 29 -3.09 2.51 -3.51
CA SER A 29 -3.93 3.67 -3.20
C SER A 29 -5.29 3.58 -3.88
N ARG A 30 -5.32 3.30 -5.19
CA ARG A 30 -6.56 3.12 -5.95
C ARG A 30 -7.40 1.93 -5.49
N LEU A 31 -6.78 0.92 -4.89
CA LEU A 31 -7.48 -0.20 -4.28
C LEU A 31 -8.01 0.14 -2.88
N SER A 32 -7.29 0.95 -2.10
CA SER A 32 -7.74 1.42 -0.78
C SER A 32 -9.00 2.30 -0.83
N THR A 33 -9.33 2.89 -1.98
CA THR A 33 -10.58 3.65 -2.16
C THR A 33 -11.81 2.74 -2.27
N LYS A 34 -11.63 1.44 -2.55
CA LYS A 34 -12.73 0.49 -2.57
C LYS A 34 -13.12 0.12 -1.14
N HIS A 35 -14.41 0.25 -0.85
CA HIS A 35 -14.96 -0.20 0.42
C HIS A 35 -14.62 -1.68 0.64
N SER A 36 -14.14 -2.04 1.84
CA SER A 36 -13.70 -3.39 2.23
C SER A 36 -12.32 -3.86 1.72
N ILE A 37 -11.48 -2.99 1.15
CA ILE A 37 -10.10 -3.38 0.79
C ILE A 37 -9.09 -2.58 1.62
N LYS A 38 -8.28 -3.29 2.40
CA LYS A 38 -7.16 -2.70 3.14
C LYS A 38 -5.86 -3.09 2.47
N THR A 39 -5.08 -2.11 2.04
CA THR A 39 -3.82 -2.33 1.31
C THR A 39 -2.62 -1.99 2.18
N TYR A 40 -1.58 -2.81 2.05
CA TYR A 40 -0.32 -2.70 2.76
C TYR A 40 0.80 -2.68 1.74
N LEU A 41 1.82 -1.86 1.96
CA LEU A 41 2.99 -1.79 1.11
C LEU A 41 4.23 -2.08 1.95
N CYS A 42 4.88 -3.21 1.66
CA CYS A 42 6.06 -3.66 2.37
C CYS A 42 7.31 -3.43 1.53
N SER A 43 8.27 -2.66 2.05
CA SER A 43 9.52 -2.35 1.38
C SER A 43 10.59 -1.90 2.38
N THR A 44 11.80 -1.64 1.90
CA THR A 44 12.91 -1.12 2.73
C THR A 44 12.58 0.28 3.25
N GLN A 45 13.07 0.64 4.44
CA GLN A 45 12.85 1.95 5.07
C GLN A 45 13.16 3.14 4.14
N VAL A 46 14.27 3.07 3.39
CA VAL A 46 14.67 4.12 2.43
C VAL A 46 13.61 4.35 1.35
N ASN A 47 13.07 3.28 0.77
CA ASN A 47 12.01 3.35 -0.22
C ASN A 47 10.70 3.87 0.39
N LEU A 48 10.37 3.47 1.63
CA LEU A 48 9.17 3.96 2.33
C LEU A 48 9.25 5.45 2.65
N THR A 49 10.39 5.96 3.09
CA THR A 49 10.57 7.40 3.34
C THR A 49 10.48 8.22 2.04
N ALA A 50 11.08 7.73 0.95
CA ALA A 50 10.98 8.36 -0.37
C ALA A 50 9.53 8.45 -0.86
N ILE A 51 8.75 7.41 -0.58
CA ILE A 51 7.32 7.33 -0.84
C ILE A 51 6.52 8.31 0.04
N GLN A 52 6.83 8.39 1.34
CA GLN A 52 6.06 9.20 2.30
C GLN A 52 6.19 10.68 1.96
N ASN A 53 7.40 11.12 1.62
CA ASN A 53 7.67 12.51 1.21
C ASN A 53 6.95 12.91 -0.09
N ARG A 54 6.43 11.95 -0.86
CA ARG A 54 5.68 12.18 -2.11
C ARG A 54 4.16 12.21 -1.91
N ARG A 55 3.63 12.02 -0.70
CA ARG A 55 2.20 11.76 -0.46
C ARG A 55 1.50 12.76 0.45
N ASN A 56 0.21 12.96 0.15
CA ASN A 56 -0.80 13.58 1.03
C ASN A 56 -1.89 12.60 1.52
N SER A 57 -1.83 11.30 1.15
CA SER A 57 -2.90 10.33 1.44
C SER A 57 -2.42 9.20 2.36
N THR A 58 -3.16 8.98 3.45
CA THR A 58 -2.92 8.02 4.55
C THR A 58 -3.58 6.66 4.36
N ALA A 59 -4.19 6.39 3.21
CA ALA A 59 -5.03 5.21 3.02
C ALA A 59 -4.26 3.88 2.83
N VAL A 60 -2.94 3.90 2.62
CA VAL A 60 -2.10 2.69 2.45
C VAL A 60 -1.13 2.57 3.61
N GLU A 61 -1.16 1.44 4.31
CA GLU A 61 -0.29 1.17 5.45
C GLU A 61 1.10 0.76 4.96
N LEU A 62 2.14 1.37 5.52
CA LEU A 62 3.53 1.13 5.12
C LEU A 62 4.23 0.23 6.14
N ILE A 63 4.76 -0.90 5.69
CA ILE A 63 5.41 -1.90 6.53
C ILE A 63 6.90 -1.96 6.18
N PRO A 64 7.81 -1.59 7.10
CA PRO A 64 9.24 -1.71 6.85
C PRO A 64 9.70 -3.17 6.87
N LEU A 65 10.54 -3.53 5.89
CA LEU A 65 11.34 -4.74 5.94
C LEU A 65 12.46 -4.57 6.98
N GLN A 66 12.50 -5.48 7.97
CA GLN A 66 13.61 -5.63 8.92
C GLN A 66 14.71 -6.51 8.36
#